data_AF-A0A4Q3UVE9-F1
#
_entry.id   AF-A0A4Q3UVE9-F1
#
_cell.length_a   1.000
_cell.length_b   1.000
_cell.length_c   1.000
_cell.angle_alpha   90.00
_cell.angle_beta   90.00
_cell.angle_gamma   90.00
#
_symmetry.space_group_name_H-M   'P 1'
#
loop_
_entity.id
_entity.type
_entity.pdbx_description
1 polymer ?
#
loop_
_entity_poly.entity_id
_entity_poly.type
_entity_poly.pdbx_seq_one_letter_code
_entity_poly.pdbx_strand_id
1 'polypeptide(L)' 'MQKSANSQVDITITEDPQKAVISRHIYGHFAEHLGRCIYDGFYVGEKNKTIPNTKGVRNDIVAA' A
#
# COMPACT_ATOMS: atom_id res chain seq x y z
N MET A 1 4.83 -41.04 2.33
CA MET A 1 5.25 -39.75 2.90
C MET A 1 6.51 -39.31 2.18
N GLN A 2 6.42 -38.34 1.27
CA GLN A 2 7.57 -37.85 0.49
C GLN A 2 8.15 -36.65 1.26
N LYS A 3 9.40 -36.76 1.72
CA LYS A 3 10.12 -35.66 2.36
C LYS A 3 10.45 -34.62 1.29
N SER A 4 10.03 -33.36 1.48
CA SER A 4 10.51 -32.26 0.64
C SER A 4 12.02 -32.09 0.85
N ALA A 5 12.77 -31.99 -0.25
CA ALA A 5 14.18 -31.66 -0.22
C ALA A 5 14.36 -30.16 0.01
N ASN A 6 15.31 -29.79 0.88
CA ASN A 6 15.65 -28.40 1.14
C ASN A 6 16.80 -27.99 0.18
N SER A 7 16.57 -26.96 -0.63
CA SER A 7 17.58 -26.43 -1.55
C SER A 7 18.28 -25.23 -0.92
N GLN A 8 19.61 -25.29 -0.84
CA GLN A 8 20.42 -24.20 -0.30
C GLN A 8 20.74 -23.16 -1.38
N VAL A 9 20.63 -21.87 -1.02
CA VAL A 9 20.97 -20.73 -1.87
C VAL A 9 21.91 -19.81 -1.11
N ASP A 10 23.07 -19.54 -1.69
CA ASP A 10 24.04 -18.61 -1.13
C ASP A 10 23.88 -17.23 -1.79
N ILE A 11 23.74 -16.17 -0.99
CA ILE A 11 23.58 -14.78 -1.43
C ILE A 11 24.64 -13.92 -0.75
N THR A 12 25.35 -13.10 -1.52
CA THR A 12 26.29 -12.10 -1.00
C THR A 12 25.74 -10.70 -1.25
N ILE A 13 25.65 -9.88 -0.21
CA ILE A 13 25.23 -8.47 -0.30
C ILE A 13 26.49 -7.60 -0.18
N THR A 14 26.67 -6.68 -1.12
CA THR A 14 27.79 -5.73 -1.14
C THR A 14 27.25 -4.30 -1.23
N GLU A 15 27.95 -3.35 -0.61
CA GLU A 15 27.63 -1.93 -0.75
C GLU A 15 28.29 -1.37 -2.00
N ASP A 16 27.48 -0.76 -2.87
CA ASP A 16 27.95 -0.03 -4.05
C ASP A 16 27.84 1.49 -3.81
N PRO A 17 28.96 2.24 -3.80
CA PRO A 17 28.97 3.69 -3.62
C PRO A 17 28.37 4.47 -4.82
N GLN A 18 28.16 3.84 -5.97
CA GLN A 18 27.52 4.43 -7.16
C GLN A 18 26.08 3.96 -7.39
N LYS A 19 25.44 3.34 -6.38
CA LYS A 19 24.06 2.84 -6.51
C LYS A 19 23.07 3.95 -6.89
N ALA A 20 22.15 3.61 -7.79
CA ALA A 20 21.02 4.48 -8.10
C ALA A 20 20.07 4.60 -6.90
N VAL A 21 19.44 5.76 -6.74
CA VAL A 21 18.37 5.94 -5.76
C VAL A 21 17.14 5.17 -6.24
N ILE A 22 16.65 4.25 -5.41
CA ILE A 22 15.37 3.58 -5.66
C ILE A 22 14.27 4.65 -5.57
N SER A 23 13.63 4.92 -6.71
CA SER A 23 12.58 5.93 -6.78
C SER A 23 11.40 5.54 -5.89
N ARG A 24 10.99 6.42 -4.96
CA ARG A 24 9.79 6.20 -4.13
C ARG A 24 8.50 6.01 -4.94
N HIS A 25 8.49 6.43 -6.20
CA HIS A 25 7.33 6.32 -7.06
C HIS A 25 7.02 4.89 -7.52
N ILE A 26 7.95 3.93 -7.36
CA ILE A 26 7.64 2.52 -7.62
C ILE A 26 6.62 1.94 -6.63
N TYR A 27 6.40 2.63 -5.51
CA TYR A 27 5.38 2.32 -4.50
C TYR A 27 4.14 3.22 -4.63
N GLY A 28 3.94 3.86 -5.78
CA GLY A 28 2.78 4.72 -6.02
C GLY A 28 1.46 3.95 -5.99
N HIS A 29 0.39 4.65 -5.61
CA HIS A 29 -0.98 4.14 -5.65
C HIS A 29 -1.78 4.79 -6.79
N PHE A 30 -2.89 4.16 -7.18
CA PHE A 30 -3.83 4.67 -8.17
C PHE A 30 -5.25 4.61 -7.58
N ALA A 31 -5.99 5.73 -7.67
CA ALA A 31 -7.36 5.84 -7.19
C ALA A 31 -8.22 6.46 -8.31
N GLU A 32 -9.20 5.70 -8.78
CA GLU A 32 -10.06 6.07 -9.91
C GLU A 32 -11.51 6.22 -9.47
N HIS A 33 -12.25 7.11 -10.13
CA HIS A 33 -13.71 7.21 -9.98
C HIS A 33 -14.42 5.99 -10.58
N LEU A 34 -14.20 4.81 -9.98
CA LEU A 34 -14.68 3.53 -10.46
C LEU A 34 -15.27 2.72 -9.30
N GLY A 35 -16.55 2.36 -9.45
CA GLY A 35 -17.30 1.64 -8.42
C GLY A 35 -17.25 2.37 -7.07
N ARG A 36 -16.75 1.65 -6.05
CA ARG A 36 -16.61 2.17 -4.68
C ARG A 36 -15.17 2.54 -4.31
N CYS A 37 -14.30 2.77 -5.28
CA CYS A 37 -12.92 3.17 -4.99
C CYS A 37 -12.90 4.55 -4.31
N ILE A 38 -13.55 5.55 -4.92
CA ILE A 38 -13.66 6.90 -4.36
C ILE A 38 -14.86 7.03 -3.43
N TYR A 39 -16.08 6.83 -3.94
CA TYR A 39 -17.30 6.99 -3.14
C TYR A 39 -17.58 5.73 -2.33
N ASP A 40 -17.86 5.90 -1.04
CA ASP A 40 -17.99 4.83 -0.03
C ASP A 40 -16.71 4.01 0.24
N GLY A 41 -15.66 4.17 -0.58
CA GLY A 41 -14.30 3.68 -0.34
C GLY A 41 -13.48 4.69 0.45
N PHE A 42 -13.02 5.73 -0.22
CA PHE A 42 -12.17 6.79 0.36
C PHE A 42 -12.98 7.94 0.96
N TYR A 43 -14.00 8.41 0.24
CA TYR A 43 -14.85 9.54 0.59
C TYR A 43 -16.26 9.06 0.95
N VAL A 44 -16.72 9.46 2.14
CA VAL A 44 -18.02 9.09 2.74
C VAL A 44 -18.93 10.29 2.99
N GLY A 45 -18.46 11.51 2.69
CA GLY A 45 -19.20 12.75 2.87
C GLY A 45 -19.06 13.39 4.26
N GLU A 46 -18.95 14.72 4.31
CA GLU A 46 -18.72 15.48 5.56
C GLU A 46 -19.83 15.34 6.61
N LYS A 47 -21.06 15.09 6.15
CA LYS A 47 -22.22 14.93 7.04
C LYS A 47 -22.39 13.51 7.55
N ASN A 48 -21.48 12.59 7.21
CA ASN A 48 -21.55 11.22 7.66
C ASN A 48 -21.32 11.17 9.18
N LYS A 49 -22.34 10.71 9.91
CA LYS A 49 -22.32 10.61 11.38
C LYS A 49 -21.90 9.23 11.89
N THR A 50 -21.83 8.24 11.00
CA THR A 50 -21.56 6.85 11.35
C THR A 50 -20.08 6.53 11.18
N ILE A 51 -19.45 7.01 10.10
CA ILE A 51 -18.04 6.77 9.80
C ILE A 51 -17.24 8.03 10.14
N PRO A 52 -16.31 7.97 11.12
CA PRO A 52 -15.43 9.09 11.45
C PRO A 52 -14.65 9.57 10.24
N ASN A 53 -14.72 10.87 9.96
CA ASN A 53 -14.12 11.46 8.78
C ASN A 53 -13.55 12.85 9.06
N THR A 54 -12.62 13.26 8.21
CA THR A 54 -12.08 14.63 8.14
C THR A 54 -12.35 15.16 6.75
N LYS A 55 -13.17 16.22 6.63
CA LYS A 55 -13.62 16.76 5.34
C LYS A 55 -14.20 15.67 4.41
N GLY A 56 -14.94 14.73 4.98
CA GLY A 56 -15.59 13.63 4.26
C GLY A 56 -14.69 12.45 3.89
N VAL A 57 -13.38 12.51 4.11
CA VAL A 57 -12.45 11.38 3.92
C VAL A 57 -12.39 10.56 5.21
N ARG A 58 -12.48 9.23 5.10
CA ARG A 58 -12.50 8.35 6.29
C ARG A 58 -11.17 8.39 7.05
N ASN A 59 -11.25 8.48 8.38
CA ASN A 59 -10.05 8.58 9.22
C ASN A 59 -9.32 7.24 9.39
N ASP A 60 -10.04 6.11 9.28
CA ASP A 60 -9.47 4.76 9.42
C ASP A 60 -8.54 4.37 8.26
N ILE A 61 -8.74 4.95 7.07
CA ILE A 61 -7.87 4.73 5.90
C ILE A 61 -6.63 5.63 5.93
N VAL A 62 -6.75 6.87 6.42
CA VAL A 62 -5.64 7.84 6.44
C VAL A 62 -4.59 7.49 7.50
N ALA A 63 -5.01 6.84 8.59
CA ALA A 63 -4.13 6.50 9.70
C ALA A 63 -3.43 5.13 9.56
N ALA A 64 -3.81 4.33 8.56
CA ALA A 64 -3.21 3.03 8.26
C ALA A 64 -1.89 3.18 7.49
#